data_AF-A0A435GM26-F1
#
_entry.id   AF-A0A435GM26-F1
#
_cell.length_a   1.000
_cell.length_b   1.000
_cell.length_c   1.000
_cell.angle_alpha   90.00
_cell.angle_beta   90.00
_cell.angle_gamma   90.00
#
_symmetry.space_group_name_H-M   'P 1'
#
loop_
_entity.id
_entity.type
_entity.pdbx_description
1 polymer ?
#
loop_
_entity_poly.entity_id
_entity_poly.type
_entity_poly.pdbx_seq_one_letter_code
_entity_poly.pdbx_strand_id
1 'polypeptide(L)'
;FLKLLPEKQDGVALRHALEVRNDSFVVPEFAALARKYKAAIVYADHAKYPDIADITADFVYARLQTGSDDNPDCYTPKGLDEWAARVKTWAQGKQPADLRRADPATDAPVKPRDVFVYFITEGKVRAPFGAMALMKRVDQGQPVP
;
A
#
# COMPACT_ATOMS: atom_id res chain seq x y z
N PHE A 1 -2.12 -20.66 -9.25
CA PHE A 1 -2.88 -19.39 -9.40
C PHE A 1 -2.05 -18.29 -10.05
N LEU A 2 -1.04 -17.70 -9.38
CA LEU A 2 -0.28 -16.54 -9.89
C LEU A 2 0.29 -16.67 -11.31
N LYS A 3 0.80 -17.86 -11.68
CA LYS A 3 1.28 -18.17 -13.04
C LYS A 3 0.22 -18.00 -14.14
N LEU A 4 -1.06 -18.08 -13.79
CA LEU A 4 -2.19 -18.02 -14.72
C LEU A 4 -2.75 -16.59 -14.87
N LEU A 5 -2.24 -15.61 -14.12
CA LEU A 5 -2.67 -14.24 -14.26
C LEU A 5 -2.15 -13.66 -15.58
N PRO A 6 -3.03 -13.12 -16.45
CA PRO A 6 -2.60 -12.58 -17.74
C PRO A 6 -1.76 -11.32 -17.55
N GLU A 7 -0.69 -11.18 -18.33
CA GLU A 7 0.12 -9.95 -18.33
C GLU A 7 -0.55 -8.81 -19.09
N LYS A 8 -1.44 -9.14 -20.05
CA LYS A 8 -2.14 -8.18 -20.91
C LYS A 8 -3.55 -8.67 -21.26
N GLN A 9 -4.45 -7.73 -21.48
CA GLN A 9 -5.80 -7.97 -22.02
C GLN A 9 -6.11 -6.85 -23.02
N ASP A 10 -6.55 -7.20 -24.23
CA ASP A 10 -6.93 -6.23 -25.30
C ASP A 10 -5.87 -5.14 -25.56
N GLY A 11 -4.58 -5.53 -25.51
CA GLY A 11 -3.44 -4.61 -25.70
C GLY A 11 -3.04 -3.80 -24.46
N VAL A 12 -3.81 -3.84 -23.38
CA VAL A 12 -3.55 -3.14 -22.12
C VAL A 12 -2.72 -4.01 -21.19
N ALA A 13 -1.63 -3.47 -20.65
CA ALA A 13 -0.82 -4.14 -19.63
C ALA A 13 -1.56 -4.19 -18.28
N LEU A 14 -1.59 -5.37 -17.67
CA LEU A 14 -2.26 -5.59 -16.39
C LEU A 14 -1.25 -5.60 -15.24
N ARG A 15 -1.63 -4.96 -14.13
CA ARG A 15 -0.91 -4.97 -12.87
C ARG A 15 -1.76 -5.65 -11.82
N HIS A 16 -1.22 -6.67 -11.16
CA HIS A 16 -1.95 -7.52 -10.23
C HIS A 16 -1.64 -7.14 -8.79
N ALA A 17 -2.67 -7.06 -7.95
CA ALA A 17 -2.54 -6.84 -6.52
C ALA A 17 -3.26 -7.97 -5.75
N LEU A 18 -2.63 -8.46 -4.68
CA LEU A 18 -3.13 -9.55 -3.84
C LEU A 18 -3.33 -9.07 -2.40
N GLU A 19 -4.56 -9.14 -1.91
CA GLU A 19 -4.88 -8.97 -0.50
C GLU A 19 -5.08 -10.33 0.16
N VAL A 20 -4.19 -10.68 1.07
CA VAL A 20 -4.30 -11.88 1.91
C VAL A 20 -4.85 -11.49 3.27
N ARG A 21 -5.68 -12.34 3.87
CA ARG A 21 -6.41 -12.05 5.12
C ARG A 21 -6.14 -13.08 6.21
N ASN A 22 -5.02 -13.78 6.12
CA ASN A 22 -4.66 -14.84 7.05
C ASN A 22 -3.16 -14.79 7.35
N ASP A 23 -2.79 -14.97 8.62
CA ASP A 23 -1.41 -14.88 9.07
C ASP A 23 -0.48 -15.96 8.48
N SER A 24 -1.04 -17.05 7.95
CA SER A 24 -0.25 -18.08 7.24
C SER A 24 0.49 -17.55 6.01
N PHE A 25 0.14 -16.36 5.51
CA PHE A 25 0.85 -15.67 4.44
C PHE A 25 2.00 -14.78 4.91
N VAL A 26 2.17 -14.56 6.23
CA VAL A 26 3.27 -13.76 6.80
C VAL A 26 4.54 -14.61 6.89
N VAL A 27 5.02 -15.04 5.74
CA VAL A 27 6.21 -15.88 5.57
C VAL A 27 7.02 -15.45 4.35
N PRO A 28 8.36 -15.58 4.36
CA PRO A 28 9.20 -15.10 3.26
C PRO A 28 8.87 -15.72 1.89
N GLU A 29 8.42 -16.97 1.87
CA GLU A 29 8.07 -17.71 0.65
C GLU A 29 6.91 -17.07 -0.11
N PHE A 30 5.94 -16.48 0.61
CA PHE A 30 4.84 -15.77 -0.02
C PHE A 30 5.33 -14.48 -0.69
N ALA A 31 6.13 -13.67 0.01
CA ALA A 31 6.73 -12.47 -0.56
C ALA A 31 7.61 -12.78 -1.78
N ALA A 32 8.42 -13.84 -1.71
CA ALA A 32 9.22 -14.31 -2.82
C ALA A 32 8.36 -14.74 -4.03
N LEU A 33 7.26 -15.46 -3.79
CA LEU A 33 6.34 -15.87 -4.85
C LEU A 33 5.64 -14.68 -5.51
N ALA A 34 5.15 -13.72 -4.72
CA ALA A 34 4.54 -12.49 -5.22
C ALA A 34 5.54 -11.69 -6.08
N ARG A 35 6.79 -11.58 -5.61
CA ARG A 35 7.89 -10.90 -6.32
C ARG A 35 8.22 -11.58 -7.66
N LYS A 36 8.26 -12.92 -7.68
CA LYS A 36 8.49 -13.71 -8.90
C LYS A 36 7.47 -13.42 -9.99
N TYR A 37 6.21 -13.19 -9.62
CA TYR A 37 5.11 -12.93 -10.56
C TYR A 37 4.75 -11.45 -10.68
N LYS A 38 5.55 -10.54 -10.11
CA LYS A 38 5.32 -9.08 -10.12
C LYS A 38 3.92 -8.69 -9.61
N ALA A 39 3.37 -9.47 -8.68
CA ALA A 39 2.10 -9.19 -8.04
C ALA A 39 2.35 -8.35 -6.78
N ALA A 40 1.73 -7.18 -6.68
CA ALA A 40 1.83 -6.34 -5.49
C ALA A 40 1.10 -7.01 -4.32
N ILE A 41 1.73 -7.10 -3.16
CA ILE A 41 0.99 -7.40 -1.93
C ILE A 41 0.26 -6.13 -1.53
N VAL A 42 -1.05 -6.24 -1.30
CA VAL A 42 -1.85 -5.13 -0.79
C VAL A 42 -1.49 -4.91 0.67
N TYR A 43 -0.90 -3.75 0.97
CA TYR A 43 -0.76 -3.32 2.35
C TYR A 43 -2.14 -2.98 2.90
N ALA A 44 -2.59 -3.68 3.94
CA ALA A 44 -3.87 -3.42 4.58
C ALA A 44 -3.64 -2.90 6.01
N ASP A 45 -3.97 -1.63 6.24
CA ASP A 45 -4.13 -1.09 7.61
C ASP A 45 -5.47 -1.60 8.13
N HIS A 46 -5.48 -2.72 8.85
CA HIS A 46 -6.70 -3.42 9.23
C HIS A 46 -6.60 -3.95 10.66
N ALA A 47 -7.67 -3.82 11.45
CA ALA A 47 -7.66 -4.19 12.86
C ALA A 47 -7.46 -5.69 13.15
N LYS A 48 -7.78 -6.56 12.18
CA LYS A 48 -7.81 -8.03 12.35
C LYS A 48 -6.88 -8.85 11.45
N TYR A 49 -6.44 -8.28 10.33
CA TYR A 49 -5.74 -9.05 9.29
C TYR A 49 -4.31 -8.57 9.19
N PRO A 50 -3.36 -9.42 8.75
CA PRO A 50 -1.96 -9.04 8.73
C PRO A 50 -1.70 -7.89 7.74
N ASP A 51 -0.90 -6.94 8.20
CA ASP A 51 -0.16 -6.01 7.36
C ASP A 51 1.12 -6.67 6.83
N ILE A 52 1.36 -6.54 5.52
CA ILE A 52 2.56 -7.06 4.85
C ILE A 52 3.06 -5.96 3.90
N ALA A 53 4.17 -5.32 4.26
CA ALA A 53 4.71 -4.16 3.56
C ALA A 53 5.81 -4.49 2.54
N ASP A 54 6.04 -5.77 2.26
CA ASP A 54 7.00 -6.23 1.25
C ASP A 54 6.68 -5.63 -0.12
N ILE A 55 7.69 -4.98 -0.72
CA ILE A 55 7.57 -4.45 -2.08
C ILE A 55 7.85 -5.58 -3.07
N THR A 56 6.80 -6.06 -3.73
CA THR A 56 6.86 -7.21 -4.65
C THR A 56 6.54 -6.87 -6.10
N ALA A 57 6.20 -5.62 -6.40
CA ALA A 57 5.91 -5.13 -7.74
C ALA A 57 6.61 -3.78 -8.03
N ASP A 58 6.36 -3.23 -9.22
CA ASP A 58 6.77 -1.89 -9.62
C ASP A 58 5.84 -0.77 -9.12
N PHE A 59 4.81 -1.13 -8.36
CA PHE A 59 3.89 -0.21 -7.69
C PHE A 59 3.58 -0.69 -6.27
N VAL A 60 3.03 0.21 -5.46
CA VAL A 60 2.49 -0.08 -4.12
C VAL A 60 0.98 0.12 -4.13
N TYR A 61 0.26 -0.77 -3.46
CA TYR A 61 -1.19 -0.70 -3.30
C TYR A 61 -1.53 -0.79 -1.81
N ALA A 62 -2.01 0.31 -1.22
CA ALA A 62 -2.34 0.40 0.18
C ALA A 62 -3.84 0.65 0.39
N ARG A 63 -4.43 -0.07 1.34
CA ARG A 63 -5.79 0.09 1.81
C ARG A 63 -5.77 0.50 3.27
N LEU A 64 -6.17 1.74 3.54
CA LEU A 64 -6.30 2.28 4.88
C LEU A 64 -7.69 1.99 5.42
N GLN A 65 -7.82 1.06 6.37
CA GLN A 65 -9.11 0.49 6.78
C GLN A 65 -9.49 0.69 8.25
N THR A 66 -8.67 1.40 9.03
CA THR A 66 -8.90 1.68 10.46
C THR A 66 -9.26 3.15 10.71
N GLY A 67 -10.01 3.75 9.78
CA GLY A 67 -10.52 5.11 9.95
C GLY A 67 -11.65 5.18 10.99
N SER A 68 -12.06 6.38 11.37
CA SER A 68 -13.21 6.61 12.27
C SER A 68 -14.04 7.80 11.80
N ASP A 69 -15.36 7.70 11.99
CA ASP A 69 -16.30 8.80 11.73
C ASP A 69 -16.16 9.96 12.74
N ASP A 70 -15.54 9.70 13.90
CA ASP A 70 -15.22 10.70 14.92
C ASP A 70 -14.10 11.65 14.47
N ASN A 71 -13.29 11.21 13.49
CA ASN A 71 -12.27 12.03 12.86
C ASN A 71 -12.86 12.70 11.60
N PRO A 72 -12.88 14.04 11.51
CA PRO A 72 -13.41 14.75 10.33
C PRO A 72 -12.76 14.31 9.01
N ASP A 73 -11.48 13.93 9.08
CA ASP A 73 -10.67 13.48 7.93
C ASP A 73 -10.42 11.95 7.96
N CYS A 74 -11.31 11.16 8.58
CA CYS A 74 -11.23 9.70 8.70
C CYS A 74 -10.11 9.20 9.62
N TYR A 75 -8.93 9.82 9.61
CA TYR A 75 -7.82 9.57 10.51
C TYR A 75 -7.49 10.83 11.32
N THR A 76 -6.72 10.65 12.40
CA THR A 76 -6.20 11.79 13.16
C THR A 76 -5.19 12.59 12.32
N PRO A 77 -4.98 13.88 12.60
CA PRO A 77 -3.99 14.68 11.88
C PRO A 77 -2.58 14.04 11.90
N LYS A 78 -2.16 13.53 13.07
CA LYS A 78 -0.89 12.81 13.23
C LYS A 78 -0.83 11.55 12.38
N GLY A 79 -1.91 10.73 12.37
CA GLY A 79 -1.97 9.53 11.56
C GLY A 79 -1.87 9.82 10.06
N LEU A 80 -2.48 10.92 9.60
CA LEU A 80 -2.36 11.36 8.21
C LEU A 80 -0.94 11.84 7.86
N ASP A 81 -0.22 12.47 8.80
CA ASP A 81 1.18 12.88 8.60
C ASP A 81 2.11 11.66 8.51
N GLU A 82 1.91 10.66 9.37
CA GLU A 82 2.61 9.37 9.33
C GLU A 82 2.36 8.66 8.00
N TRP A 83 1.09 8.60 7.56
CA TRP A 83 0.74 8.04 6.25
C TRP A 83 1.36 8.80 5.09
N ALA A 84 1.38 10.14 5.13
CA ALA A 84 2.04 10.94 4.10
C ALA A 84 3.55 10.64 4.02
N ALA A 85 4.23 10.47 5.16
CA ALA A 85 5.65 10.09 5.18
C ALA A 85 5.90 8.70 4.59
N ARG A 86 5.04 7.71 4.91
CA ARG A 86 5.10 6.36 4.33
C ARG A 86 4.89 6.38 2.81
N VAL A 87 3.89 7.12 2.33
CA VAL A 87 3.60 7.28 0.91
C VAL A 87 4.77 7.90 0.16
N LYS A 88 5.37 8.98 0.69
CA LYS A 88 6.56 9.61 0.10
C LYS A 88 7.75 8.65 0.07
N THR A 89 7.93 7.84 1.12
CA THR A 89 8.98 6.83 1.19
C THR A 89 8.81 5.76 0.11
N TRP A 90 7.60 5.22 -0.04
CA TRP A 90 7.27 4.27 -1.10
C TRP A 90 7.44 4.87 -2.50
N ALA A 91 7.02 6.11 -2.71
CA ALA A 91 7.13 6.79 -4.00
C ALA A 91 8.60 7.01 -4.42
N GLN A 92 9.50 7.25 -3.47
CA GLN A 92 10.96 7.29 -3.69
C GLN A 92 11.58 5.90 -3.92
N GLY A 93 10.78 4.84 -3.81
CA GLY A 93 11.23 3.47 -3.99
C GLY A 93 11.80 2.81 -2.75
N LYS A 94 11.73 3.48 -1.60
CA LYS A 94 12.23 3.00 -0.32
C LYS A 94 11.10 2.28 0.45
N GLN A 95 11.48 1.69 1.57
CA GLN A 95 10.58 0.93 2.44
C GLN A 95 10.44 1.68 3.78
N PRO A 96 9.21 1.96 4.25
CA PRO A 96 9.00 2.49 5.60
C PRO A 96 9.56 1.54 6.66
N ALA A 97 10.30 2.08 7.62
CA ALA A 97 10.98 1.29 8.64
C ALA A 97 10.05 0.77 9.75
N ASP A 98 8.87 1.38 9.88
CA ASP A 98 7.88 1.11 10.91
C ASP A 98 6.81 0.09 10.50
N LEU A 99 6.80 -0.34 9.23
CA LEU A 99 5.81 -1.29 8.71
C LEU A 99 6.36 -2.71 8.68
N ARG A 100 5.52 -3.68 9.06
CA ARG A 100 5.91 -5.09 9.13
C ARG A 100 6.11 -5.69 7.74
N ARG A 101 7.19 -6.46 7.58
CA ARG A 101 7.48 -7.26 6.38
C ARG A 101 7.47 -8.75 6.72
N ALA A 102 6.98 -9.57 5.80
CA ALA A 102 7.07 -11.02 5.83
C ALA A 102 8.50 -11.51 5.48
N ASP A 103 9.23 -10.79 4.62
CA ASP A 103 10.62 -11.08 4.22
C ASP A 103 11.54 -9.88 4.52
N PRO A 104 11.83 -9.57 5.80
CA PRO A 104 12.65 -8.42 6.17
C PRO A 104 14.12 -8.55 5.74
N ALA A 105 14.57 -9.74 5.32
CA ALA A 105 15.93 -9.98 4.87
C ALA A 105 16.15 -9.59 3.39
N THR A 106 15.08 -9.35 2.63
CA THR A 106 15.17 -9.04 1.20
C THR A 106 14.66 -7.65 0.89
N ASP A 107 15.55 -6.77 0.44
CA ASP A 107 15.18 -5.45 -0.03
C ASP A 107 14.81 -5.43 -1.51
N ALA A 108 13.77 -4.65 -1.84
CA ALA A 108 13.46 -4.33 -3.22
C ALA A 108 14.43 -3.27 -3.76
N PRO A 109 14.73 -3.25 -5.07
CA PRO A 109 15.55 -2.19 -5.67
C PRO A 109 15.00 -0.80 -5.37
N VAL A 110 15.87 0.16 -5.05
CA VAL A 110 15.46 1.55 -4.82
C VAL A 110 15.24 2.24 -6.17
N LYS A 111 13.98 2.29 -6.59
CA LYS A 111 13.53 2.98 -7.82
C LYS A 111 12.17 3.62 -7.58
N PRO A 112 11.86 4.79 -8.17
CA PRO A 112 10.54 5.41 -8.03
C PRO A 112 9.41 4.45 -8.42
N ARG A 113 8.27 4.55 -7.73
CA ARG A 113 7.09 3.69 -7.95
C ARG A 113 5.80 4.49 -7.84
N ASP A 114 4.80 4.05 -8.58
CA ASP A 114 3.42 4.49 -8.34
C ASP A 114 2.95 4.00 -6.97
N VAL A 115 2.26 4.84 -6.21
CA VAL A 115 1.67 4.49 -4.91
C VAL A 115 0.18 4.78 -4.96
N PHE A 116 -0.63 3.73 -4.89
CA PHE A 116 -2.08 3.83 -4.83
C PHE A 116 -2.54 3.65 -3.39
N VAL A 117 -3.25 4.64 -2.83
CA VAL A 117 -3.76 4.60 -1.46
C VAL A 117 -5.27 4.79 -1.47
N TYR A 118 -5.99 3.88 -0.81
CA TYR A 118 -7.44 3.90 -0.72
C TYR A 118 -7.89 3.92 0.73
N PHE A 119 -8.76 4.87 1.09
CA PHE A 119 -9.47 4.87 2.37
C PHE A 119 -10.75 4.05 2.22
N ILE A 120 -10.96 3.03 3.06
CA ILE A 120 -12.08 2.08 2.90
C ILE A 120 -12.55 1.51 4.24
N THR A 121 -13.77 0.95 4.26
CA THR A 121 -14.37 0.22 5.38
C THR A 121 -14.76 1.09 6.58
N GLU A 122 -13.82 1.46 7.44
CA GLU A 122 -14.09 2.23 8.67
C GLU A 122 -13.91 3.72 8.41
N GLY A 123 -14.72 4.56 9.08
CA GLY A 123 -14.78 5.99 8.74
C GLY A 123 -15.39 6.24 7.36
N LYS A 124 -16.29 5.36 6.87
CA LYS A 124 -16.72 5.30 5.47
C LYS A 124 -17.26 6.63 4.95
N VAL A 125 -18.02 7.37 5.75
CA VAL A 125 -18.55 8.69 5.33
C VAL A 125 -17.45 9.75 5.30
N ARG A 126 -16.36 9.53 6.04
CA ARG A 126 -15.16 10.39 6.11
C ARG A 126 -14.06 10.01 5.12
N ALA A 127 -14.12 8.83 4.49
CA ALA A 127 -13.08 8.34 3.59
C ALA A 127 -12.68 9.31 2.46
N PRO A 128 -13.63 10.01 1.77
CA PRO A 128 -13.25 11.03 0.79
C PRO A 128 -12.47 12.20 1.40
N PHE A 129 -12.83 12.64 2.62
CA PHE A 129 -12.11 13.70 3.33
C PHE A 129 -10.71 13.27 3.71
N GLY A 130 -10.54 12.03 4.19
CA GLY A 130 -9.23 11.44 4.45
C GLY A 130 -8.34 11.37 3.22
N ALA A 131 -8.90 10.97 2.07
CA ALA A 131 -8.17 10.95 0.81
C ALA A 131 -7.70 12.35 0.38
N MET A 132 -8.58 13.36 0.43
CA MET A 132 -8.21 14.75 0.13
C MET A 132 -7.17 15.31 1.12
N ALA A 133 -7.31 14.98 2.40
CA ALA A 133 -6.41 15.42 3.46
C ALA A 133 -5.02 14.80 3.34
N LEU A 134 -4.92 13.52 2.92
CA LEU A 134 -3.66 12.86 2.60
C LEU A 134 -3.03 13.44 1.34
N MET A 135 -3.81 13.62 0.27
CA MET A 135 -3.33 14.20 -0.99
C MET A 135 -2.67 15.57 -0.76
N LYS A 136 -3.35 16.46 -0.01
CA LYS A 136 -2.80 17.77 0.36
C LYS A 136 -1.44 17.67 1.07
N ARG A 137 -1.26 16.70 1.98
CA ARG A 137 0.01 16.49 2.71
C ARG A 137 1.12 15.91 1.82
N VAL A 138 0.74 15.07 0.86
CA VAL A 138 1.67 14.50 -0.11
C VAL A 138 2.17 15.59 -1.07
N ASP A 139 1.26 16.40 -1.61
CA ASP A 139 1.55 17.47 -2.57
C ASP A 139 2.32 18.64 -1.94
N GLN A 140 2.11 18.90 -0.65
CA GLN A 140 2.93 19.83 0.13
C GLN A 140 4.39 19.35 0.14
N GLY A 141 5.21 19.96 -0.72
CA GLY A 141 6.63 19.68 -0.90
C GLY A 141 7.03 19.09 -2.26
N GLN A 142 6.09 18.86 -3.18
CA GLN A 142 6.40 18.56 -4.58
C GLN A 142 6.33 19.85 -5.42
N PRO A 143 7.28 20.12 -6.34
CA PRO A 143 7.06 21.11 -7.39
C PRO A 143 5.85 20.65 -8.20
N VAL A 144 4.90 21.55 -8.43
CA VAL A 144 3.81 21.32 -9.38
C VAL A 144 4.45 21.09 -10.76
N PRO A 145 4.09 20.02 -11.50
CA PRO A 145 4.58 19.80 -12.86
C PRO A 145 4.18 20.94 -13.81
#